data_AF-A0A7R7XSP3-F1
#
_entry.id   AF-A0A7R7XSP3-F1
#
_cell.length_a   1.000
_cell.length_b   1.000
_cell.length_c   1.000
_cell.angle_alpha   90.00
_cell.angle_beta   90.00
_cell.angle_gamma   90.00
#
_symmetry.space_group_name_H-M   'P 1'
#
loop_
_entity.id
_entity.type
_entity.pdbx_description
1 polymer ?
#
loop_
_entity_poly.entity_id
_entity_poly.type
_entity_poly.pdbx_seq_one_letter_code
_entity_poly.pdbx_strand_id
1 'polypeptide(L)'
;MTANELRDWLKEEQSQSSGWQNESGSGETIGHESGRKIVSILEHNPSKEPSEYSDEDVDHMRRVVSYCKRHLAQEETAKQDTTSKSYRSLKNWGHDVLKE
;
A
#
# COMPACT_ATOMS: atom_id res chain seq x y z
N MET A 1 7.99 -3.13 4.08
CA MET A 1 7.28 -2.64 5.29
C MET A 1 6.64 -3.82 6.01
N THR A 2 6.70 -3.83 7.34
CA THR A 2 5.98 -4.77 8.20
C THR A 2 4.52 -4.32 8.42
N ALA A 3 3.67 -5.22 8.94
CA ALA A 3 2.29 -4.89 9.27
C ALA A 3 2.19 -3.68 10.23
N ASN A 4 3.04 -3.65 11.26
CA ASN A 4 3.06 -2.55 12.23
C ASN A 4 3.47 -1.22 11.59
N GLU A 5 4.53 -1.20 10.79
CA GLU A 5 4.97 0.03 10.11
C GLU A 5 3.90 0.57 9.17
N LEU A 6 3.23 -0.30 8.41
CA LEU A 6 2.16 0.11 7.51
C LEU A 6 0.93 0.58 8.30
N ARG A 7 0.56 -0.11 9.38
CA ARG A 7 -0.56 0.27 10.24
C ARG A 7 -0.34 1.64 10.90
N ASP A 8 0.89 1.94 11.31
CA ASP A 8 1.21 3.26 11.88
C ASP A 8 1.18 4.35 10.81
N TRP A 9 1.70 4.07 9.61
CA TRP A 9 1.60 4.96 8.47
C TRP A 9 0.16 5.31 8.10
N LEU A 10 -0.75 4.33 8.05
CA LEU A 10 -2.16 4.53 7.67
C LEU A 10 -2.94 5.43 8.65
N LYS A 11 -2.44 5.62 9.87
CA LYS A 11 -3.05 6.56 10.83
C LYS A 11 -2.77 8.01 10.51
N GLU A 12 -1.78 8.30 9.68
CA GLU A 12 -1.35 9.65 9.37
C GLU A 12 -2.29 10.32 8.35
N GLU A 13 -2.56 11.61 8.53
CA GLU A 13 -3.41 12.40 7.62
C GLU A 13 -2.89 12.37 6.17
N GLN A 14 -1.57 12.38 6.01
CA GLN A 14 -0.94 12.29 4.69
C GLN A 14 -1.19 10.94 4.01
N SER A 15 -1.40 9.86 4.75
CA SER A 15 -1.80 8.57 4.18
C SER A 15 -3.26 8.59 3.75
N GLN A 16 -4.15 9.09 4.61
CA GLN A 16 -5.60 9.11 4.39
C GLN A 16 -6.03 9.95 3.18
N SER A 17 -5.31 11.04 2.92
CA SER A 17 -5.61 11.99 1.83
C SER A 17 -4.87 11.72 0.51
N SER A 18 -3.98 10.72 0.46
CA SER A 18 -3.10 10.50 -0.71
C SER A 18 -3.66 9.49 -1.71
N GLY A 19 -4.05 9.99 -2.88
CA GLY A 19 -4.43 9.20 -4.04
C GLY A 19 -5.84 9.50 -4.54
N TRP A 20 -6.37 8.59 -5.36
CA TRP A 20 -7.72 8.68 -5.89
C TRP A 20 -8.74 8.18 -4.88
N GLN A 21 -9.82 8.94 -4.68
CA GLN A 21 -10.95 8.51 -3.86
C GLN A 21 -11.61 7.28 -4.46
N ASN A 22 -12.04 6.37 -3.59
CA ASN A 22 -12.87 5.25 -3.98
C ASN A 22 -14.32 5.72 -4.24
N GLU A 23 -15.07 4.91 -4.97
CA GLU A 23 -16.44 5.24 -5.39
C GLU A 23 -17.47 5.07 -4.26
N SER A 24 -17.04 4.66 -3.06
CA SER A 24 -17.92 4.34 -1.95
C SER A 24 -18.54 5.56 -1.24
N GLY A 25 -18.08 6.77 -1.57
CA GLY A 25 -18.53 8.01 -0.93
C GLY A 25 -17.99 8.22 0.48
N SER A 26 -17.14 7.32 1.01
CA SER A 26 -16.51 7.48 2.33
C SER A 26 -15.41 8.57 2.36
N GLY A 27 -15.01 9.07 1.20
CA GLY A 27 -13.88 9.99 1.06
C GLY A 27 -12.51 9.30 1.14
N GLU A 28 -12.48 7.99 1.34
CA GLU A 28 -11.25 7.22 1.43
C GLU A 28 -10.58 7.01 0.06
N THR A 29 -9.26 7.03 0.02
CA THR A 29 -8.50 6.70 -1.19
C THR A 29 -8.33 5.19 -1.42
N ILE A 30 -8.27 4.80 -2.69
CA ILE A 30 -8.03 3.40 -3.12
C ILE A 30 -6.71 2.87 -2.54
N GLY A 31 -5.68 3.72 -2.48
CA GLY A 31 -4.39 3.34 -1.91
C GLY A 31 -4.49 3.07 -0.41
N HIS A 32 -5.17 3.93 0.35
CA HIS A 32 -5.36 3.73 1.78
C HIS A 32 -6.17 2.46 2.08
N GLU A 33 -7.23 2.20 1.31
CA GLU A 33 -8.01 0.97 1.42
C GLU A 33 -7.13 -0.26 1.15
N SER A 34 -6.31 -0.20 0.09
CA SER A 34 -5.35 -1.25 -0.24
C SER A 34 -4.37 -1.50 0.90
N GLY A 35 -3.87 -0.44 1.54
CA GLY A 35 -2.98 -0.53 2.69
C GLY A 35 -3.60 -1.29 3.85
N ARG A 36 -4.88 -1.04 4.17
CA ARG A 36 -5.58 -1.82 5.21
C ARG A 36 -5.71 -3.29 4.86
N LYS A 37 -5.98 -3.62 3.59
CA LYS A 37 -6.01 -5.01 3.14
C LYS A 37 -4.65 -5.68 3.28
N ILE A 38 -3.56 -4.98 2.94
CA ILE A 38 -2.19 -5.50 3.13
C ILE A 38 -1.92 -5.77 4.62
N VAL A 39 -2.30 -4.85 5.52
CA VAL A 39 -2.16 -5.07 6.98
C VAL A 39 -2.92 -6.34 7.39
N SER A 40 -4.18 -6.47 6.97
CA SER A 40 -5.00 -7.66 7.27
C SER A 40 -4.32 -8.95 6.79
N ILE A 41 -3.80 -8.96 5.55
CA ILE A 41 -3.10 -10.10 4.95
C ILE A 41 -1.86 -10.49 5.76
N LEU A 42 -1.06 -9.51 6.15
CA LEU A 42 0.16 -9.74 6.94
C LEU A 42 -0.14 -10.19 8.37
N GLU A 43 -1.25 -9.74 8.96
CA GLU A 43 -1.65 -10.11 10.32
C GLU A 43 -2.26 -11.51 10.39
N HIS A 44 -3.04 -11.94 9.40
CA HIS A 44 -3.67 -13.27 9.42
C HIS A 44 -2.75 -14.39 8.92
N ASN A 45 -1.72 -14.08 8.13
CA ASN A 45 -0.72 -15.06 7.66
C ASN A 45 0.72 -14.52 7.90
N PRO A 46 1.17 -14.46 9.16
CA PRO A 46 2.48 -13.90 9.51
C PRO A 46 3.65 -14.76 9.02
N SER A 47 3.44 -16.08 8.89
CA SER A 47 4.44 -17.02 8.36
C SER A 47 4.57 -16.98 6.84
N LYS A 48 3.61 -16.34 6.14
CA LYS A 48 3.52 -16.23 4.69
C LYS A 48 3.39 -17.60 3.99
N GLU A 49 2.67 -18.51 4.62
CA GLU A 49 2.43 -19.83 4.06
C GLU A 49 1.50 -19.73 2.84
N PRO A 50 1.92 -20.18 1.63
CA PRO A 50 1.13 -19.99 0.42
C PRO A 50 -0.27 -20.60 0.47
N SER A 51 -0.44 -21.69 1.23
CA SER A 51 -1.73 -22.38 1.40
C SER A 51 -2.70 -21.66 2.33
N GLU A 52 -2.25 -20.65 3.06
CA GLU A 52 -3.08 -19.86 3.99
C GLU A 52 -3.61 -18.56 3.36
N TYR A 53 -3.28 -18.29 2.09
CA TYR A 53 -3.86 -17.19 1.34
C TYR A 53 -5.16 -17.62 0.64
N SER A 54 -6.18 -16.78 0.76
CA SER A 54 -7.36 -16.88 -0.08
C SER A 54 -7.07 -16.40 -1.51
N ASP A 55 -7.92 -16.76 -2.46
CA ASP A 55 -7.82 -16.26 -3.83
C ASP A 55 -7.92 -14.72 -3.88
N GLU A 56 -8.72 -14.12 -2.99
CA GLU A 56 -8.85 -12.66 -2.86
C GLU A 56 -7.55 -12.01 -2.38
N ASP A 57 -6.84 -12.64 -1.44
CA ASP A 57 -5.53 -12.15 -0.98
C ASP A 57 -4.52 -12.18 -2.12
N VAL A 58 -4.48 -13.29 -2.87
CA VAL A 58 -3.57 -13.45 -4.01
C VAL A 58 -3.86 -12.42 -5.10
N ASP A 59 -5.12 -12.17 -5.41
CA ASP A 59 -5.51 -11.17 -6.41
C ASP A 59 -5.18 -9.75 -5.95
N HIS A 60 -5.39 -9.44 -4.67
CA HIS A 60 -4.98 -8.17 -4.10
C HIS A 60 -3.45 -8.00 -4.14
N MET A 61 -2.68 -9.03 -3.75
CA MET A 61 -1.22 -9.03 -3.83
C MET A 61 -0.71 -8.80 -5.26
N ARG A 62 -1.33 -9.43 -6.27
CA ARG A 62 -1.00 -9.19 -7.69
C ARG A 62 -1.26 -7.74 -8.10
N ARG A 63 -2.37 -7.15 -7.63
CA ARG A 63 -2.70 -5.75 -7.86
C ARG A 63 -1.67 -4.82 -7.22
N VAL A 64 -1.26 -5.10 -5.98
CA VAL A 64 -0.22 -4.35 -5.26
C VAL A 64 1.10 -4.38 -6.03
N VAL A 65 1.58 -5.56 -6.40
CA VAL A 65 2.83 -5.71 -7.18
C VAL A 65 2.76 -4.93 -8.49
N SER A 66 1.64 -5.03 -9.21
CA SER A 66 1.44 -4.34 -10.49
C SER A 66 1.41 -2.82 -10.33
N TYR A 67 0.78 -2.33 -9.26
CA TYR A 67 0.73 -0.91 -8.94
C TYR A 67 2.14 -0.36 -8.64
N CYS A 68 2.86 -1.01 -7.72
CA CYS A 68 4.19 -0.58 -7.31
C CYS A 68 5.16 -0.59 -8.49
N LYS A 69 5.19 -1.66 -9.30
CA LYS A 69 6.06 -1.74 -10.49
C LYS A 69 5.81 -0.58 -11.46
N ARG A 70 4.54 -0.29 -11.77
CA ARG A 70 4.19 0.78 -12.70
C ARG A 70 4.57 2.16 -12.14
N HIS A 71 4.28 2.43 -10.87
CA HIS A 71 4.56 3.74 -10.28
C HIS A 71 6.06 3.99 -10.09
N LEU A 72 6.83 2.96 -9.68
CA LEU A 72 8.28 3.05 -9.59
C LEU A 72 8.95 3.32 -10.95
N ALA A 73 8.39 2.78 -12.04
CA ALA A 73 8.89 3.04 -13.39
C ALA A 73 8.49 4.43 -13.92
N GLN A 74 7.35 4.97 -13.49
CA GLN A 74 6.86 6.28 -13.90
C GLN A 74 7.52 7.43 -13.14
N GLU A 75 7.98 7.18 -11.91
CA GLU A 75 8.51 8.23 -11.05
C GLU A 75 9.94 7.93 -10.58
N GLU A 76 10.93 8.22 -11.43
CA GLU A 76 12.34 8.26 -11.02
C GLU A 76 12.58 9.22 -9.84
N THR A 77 11.76 10.27 -9.71
CA THR A 77 11.82 11.29 -8.65
C THR A 77 11.22 10.84 -7.31
N ALA A 78 10.40 9.78 -7.26
CA ALA A 78 9.81 9.31 -6.00
C ALA A 78 10.87 8.88 -4.98
N LYS A 79 12.06 8.49 -5.46
CA LYS A 79 13.22 8.15 -4.62
C LYS A 79 13.87 9.34 -3.91
N GLN A 80 13.47 10.58 -4.20
CA GLN A 80 14.18 11.78 -3.74
C GLN A 80 13.31 12.74 -2.92
N ASP A 81 11.97 12.65 -2.99
CA ASP A 81 11.06 13.54 -2.26
C ASP A 81 9.99 12.78 -1.46
N THR A 82 10.17 12.72 -0.14
CA THR A 82 9.23 12.09 0.81
C THR A 82 7.93 12.88 1.00
N THR A 83 7.87 14.12 0.52
CA THR A 83 6.65 14.93 0.54
C THR A 83 5.79 14.72 -0.70
N SER A 84 6.32 14.05 -1.72
CA SER A 84 5.63 13.81 -2.98
C SER A 84 4.39 12.92 -2.82
N LYS A 85 3.39 13.15 -3.67
CA LYS A 85 2.17 12.32 -3.73
C LYS A 85 2.50 10.86 -4.05
N SER A 86 3.53 10.63 -4.85
CA SER A 86 3.95 9.28 -5.25
C SER A 86 4.61 8.51 -4.13
N TYR A 87 5.52 9.14 -3.36
CA TYR A 87 6.09 8.53 -2.16
C TYR A 87 4.98 8.08 -1.19
N ARG A 88 4.05 8.99 -0.90
CA ARG A 88 2.91 8.72 0.00
C ARG A 88 2.02 7.61 -0.54
N SER A 89 1.78 7.60 -1.85
CA SER A 89 0.97 6.56 -2.47
C SER A 89 1.67 5.21 -2.42
N LEU A 90 2.94 5.10 -2.81
CA LEU A 90 3.70 3.85 -2.73
C LEU A 90 3.69 3.27 -1.30
N LYS A 91 3.81 4.12 -0.27
CA LYS A 91 3.66 3.67 1.12
C LYS A 91 2.26 3.17 1.46
N ASN A 92 1.20 3.81 0.97
CA ASN A 92 -0.16 3.27 1.08
C ASN A 92 -0.30 1.88 0.45
N TRP A 93 0.48 1.60 -0.59
CA TRP A 93 0.58 0.29 -1.25
C TRP A 93 1.64 -0.64 -0.62
N GLY A 94 2.11 -0.35 0.59
CA GLY A 94 3.02 -1.20 1.35
C GLY A 94 4.49 -1.16 0.90
N HIS A 95 4.86 -0.23 0.00
CA HIS A 95 6.21 -0.07 -0.51
C HIS A 95 6.82 1.26 -0.05
N ASP A 96 7.83 1.18 0.82
CA ASP A 96 8.61 2.35 1.25
C ASP A 96 9.88 2.41 0.43
N VAL A 97 9.98 3.36 -0.50
CA VAL A 97 11.14 3.48 -1.41
C VAL A 97 12.46 3.81 -0.72
N LEU A 98 12.42 4.19 0.56
CA LEU A 98 13.62 4.43 1.38
C LEU A 98 14.09 3.18 2.12
N LYS A 99 13.34 2.09 2.07
CA LYS A 99 13.65 0.82 2.73
C LYS A 99 13.63 -0.31 1.70
N GLU A 100 14.78 -0.92 1.45
CA GLU A 100 14.89 -2.17 0.69
C GLU A 100 14.53 -3.38 1.56
#